data_AF-A0A161QN66-F1
#
_entry.id   AF-A0A161QN66-F1
#
_cell.length_a   1.000
_cell.length_b   1.000
_cell.length_c   1.000
_cell.angle_alpha   90.00
_cell.angle_beta   90.00
_cell.angle_gamma   90.00
#
_symmetry.space_group_name_H-M   'P 1'
#
loop_
_entity.id
_entity.type
_entity.pdbx_description
1 polymer ?
#
loop_
_entity_poly.entity_id
_entity_poly.type
_entity_poly.pdbx_seq_one_letter_code
_entity_poly.pdbx_strand_id
1 'polypeptide(L)'
;MKKPLKSYTIWFSQRTGSTLLTKALTSTGIAGNPAELLHFRNPNNITQDGIEKIWEEGTTSNGVFGLKTDLNRKWITSLREFYKLPIEMTEAEVWSSAFPNCQHIWMTRRNKVRLAVSWWRAIVSGEWHRKHGEKPKDVDLIEEYNFNAIHHLFIESTMFEASIEEFFTEAKVVPLTIVYEDFIRDYEGTVLKVLKFLNLPTQNIDISPPYFEQIADDVSEQWVQRYREECQKGWEHIRW
;
A
#
# COMPACT_ATOMS: atom_id res chain seq x y z
N MET A 1 17.80 -7.67 17.71
CA MET A 1 17.85 -8.80 16.75
C MET A 1 18.92 -8.55 15.67
N LYS A 2 19.30 -9.54 14.84
CA LYS A 2 20.23 -9.31 13.71
C LYS A 2 19.54 -8.50 12.59
N LYS A 3 20.29 -7.56 12.00
CA LYS A 3 19.92 -6.80 10.80
C LYS A 3 19.40 -7.73 9.69
N PRO A 4 18.29 -7.40 9.00
CA PRO A 4 17.75 -8.25 7.94
C PRO A 4 18.73 -8.38 6.78
N LEU A 5 18.69 -9.54 6.10
CA LEU A 5 19.58 -9.85 4.97
C LEU A 5 19.11 -9.16 3.69
N LYS A 6 17.78 -9.06 3.54
CA LYS A 6 17.11 -8.44 2.41
C LYS A 6 15.85 -7.74 2.91
N SER A 7 15.54 -6.60 2.30
CA SER A 7 14.37 -5.80 2.63
C SER A 7 13.53 -5.56 1.38
N TYR A 8 12.24 -5.30 1.56
CA TYR A 8 11.45 -4.65 0.53
C TYR A 8 10.40 -3.73 1.15
N THR A 9 10.02 -2.70 0.38
CA THR A 9 8.97 -1.76 0.78
C THR A 9 7.87 -1.74 -0.27
N ILE A 10 6.63 -1.93 0.18
CA ILE A 10 5.40 -1.72 -0.60
C ILE A 10 4.95 -0.28 -0.39
N TRP A 11 5.14 0.55 -1.41
CA TRP A 11 4.64 1.92 -1.47
C TRP A 11 3.22 1.92 -2.00
N PHE A 12 2.28 2.55 -1.29
CA PHE A 12 0.87 2.52 -1.65
C PHE A 12 0.14 3.81 -1.29
N SER A 13 -0.92 4.11 -2.04
CA SER A 13 -2.01 4.98 -1.61
C SER A 13 -3.14 4.14 -1.02
N GLN A 14 -3.99 4.73 -0.18
CA GLN A 14 -5.08 4.03 0.48
C GLN A 14 -6.01 3.34 -0.54
N ARG A 15 -6.58 2.19 -0.15
CA ARG A 15 -7.55 1.42 -0.96
C ARG A 15 -7.03 0.87 -2.31
N THR A 16 -5.74 0.56 -2.37
CA THR A 16 -5.06 -0.12 -3.50
C THR A 16 -4.92 -1.65 -3.34
N GLY A 17 -5.45 -2.23 -2.26
CA GLY A 17 -5.31 -3.67 -1.97
C GLY A 17 -4.00 -4.06 -1.27
N SER A 18 -3.21 -3.08 -0.80
CA SER A 18 -1.93 -3.34 -0.13
C SER A 18 -2.02 -4.25 1.10
N THR A 19 -3.08 -4.13 1.90
CA THR A 19 -3.31 -5.02 3.05
C THR A 19 -3.59 -6.47 2.61
N LEU A 20 -4.30 -6.66 1.50
CA LEU A 20 -4.57 -7.99 0.95
C LEU A 20 -3.28 -8.63 0.45
N LEU A 21 -2.44 -7.88 -0.28
CA LEU A 21 -1.14 -8.36 -0.73
C LEU A 21 -0.24 -8.71 0.46
N THR A 22 -0.17 -7.84 1.47
CA THR A 22 0.53 -8.08 2.73
C THR A 22 0.14 -9.43 3.34
N LYS A 23 -1.16 -9.72 3.46
CA LYS A 23 -1.64 -10.99 4.04
C LYS A 23 -1.24 -12.19 3.20
N ALA A 24 -1.31 -12.06 1.87
CA ALA A 24 -0.84 -13.08 0.95
C ALA A 24 0.65 -13.38 1.16
N LEU A 25 1.50 -12.34 1.18
CA LEU A 25 2.94 -12.47 1.37
C LEU A 25 3.30 -13.07 2.73
N THR A 26 2.64 -12.62 3.81
CA THR A 26 2.81 -13.22 5.14
C THR A 26 2.45 -14.70 5.16
N SER A 27 1.40 -15.12 4.46
CA SER A 27 1.00 -16.54 4.42
C SER A 27 2.05 -17.48 3.82
N THR A 28 2.96 -16.96 2.98
CA THR A 28 4.05 -17.76 2.40
C THR A 28 5.09 -18.19 3.43
N GLY A 29 5.15 -17.51 4.59
CA GLY A 29 6.14 -17.74 5.65
C GLY A 29 7.58 -17.34 5.29
N ILE A 30 7.85 -16.90 4.06
CA ILE A 30 9.19 -16.62 3.54
C ILE A 30 9.37 -15.18 3.03
N ALA A 31 8.29 -14.42 2.89
CA ALA A 31 8.32 -13.07 2.33
C ALA A 31 8.22 -11.97 3.41
N GLY A 32 8.76 -12.20 4.61
CA GLY A 32 8.64 -11.26 5.72
C GLY A 32 7.20 -11.12 6.25
N ASN A 33 7.02 -10.15 7.13
CA ASN A 33 5.74 -9.78 7.74
C ASN A 33 5.39 -8.32 7.40
N PRO A 34 5.17 -7.98 6.11
CA PRO A 34 4.96 -6.59 5.70
C PRO A 34 3.73 -5.97 6.36
N ALA A 35 3.92 -4.92 7.15
CA ALA A 35 2.83 -4.16 7.78
C ALA A 35 3.13 -2.67 7.79
N GLU A 36 2.20 -1.84 8.27
CA GLU A 36 2.39 -0.38 8.46
C GLU A 36 3.19 -0.09 9.73
N LEU A 37 4.38 -0.69 9.84
CA LEU A 37 5.22 -0.68 11.05
C LEU A 37 5.66 0.73 11.47
N LEU A 38 5.61 1.68 10.54
CA LEU A 38 5.96 3.09 10.76
C LEU A 38 4.76 3.97 11.17
N HIS A 39 3.52 3.52 10.96
CA HIS A 39 2.32 4.37 11.06
C HIS A 39 2.10 4.95 12.47
N PHE A 40 2.36 4.18 13.51
CA PHE A 40 2.21 4.63 14.91
C PHE A 40 3.51 5.14 15.53
N ARG A 41 4.57 5.33 14.72
CA ARG A 41 5.88 5.76 15.18
C ARG A 41 6.15 7.19 14.76
N ASN A 42 6.88 7.93 15.60
CA ASN A 42 7.23 9.31 15.30
C ASN A 42 8.62 9.36 14.63
N PRO A 43 8.74 9.81 13.37
CA PRO A 43 10.02 9.94 12.69
C PRO A 43 11.01 10.88 13.40
N ASN A 44 10.54 11.81 14.23
CA ASN A 44 11.43 12.69 15.00
C ASN A 44 12.20 12.00 16.14
N ASN A 45 11.78 10.78 16.52
CA ASN A 45 12.31 10.08 17.69
C ASN A 45 12.95 8.74 17.28
N ILE A 46 13.73 8.73 16.20
CA ILE A 46 14.43 7.51 15.75
C ILE A 46 15.52 7.14 16.75
N THR A 47 15.54 5.86 17.12
CA THR A 47 16.60 5.24 17.92
C THR A 47 17.02 3.94 17.26
N GLN A 48 18.23 3.48 17.57
CA GLN A 48 18.73 2.20 17.05
C GLN A 48 17.81 1.04 17.48
N ASP A 49 17.44 0.98 18.76
CA ASP A 49 16.48 0.00 19.29
C ASP A 49 15.11 0.09 18.60
N GLY A 50 14.67 1.29 18.23
CA GLY A 50 13.42 1.51 17.50
C GLY A 50 13.45 0.91 16.09
N ILE A 51 14.57 1.09 15.36
CA ILE A 51 14.80 0.49 14.04
C ILE A 51 14.93 -1.03 14.16
N GLU A 52 15.67 -1.53 15.16
CA GLU A 52 15.80 -2.97 15.39
C GLU A 52 14.45 -3.61 15.69
N LYS A 53 13.60 -2.96 16.51
CA LYS A 53 12.24 -3.44 16.76
C LYS A 53 11.38 -3.47 15.49
N ILE A 54 11.55 -2.51 14.58
CA ILE A 54 10.87 -2.55 13.27
C ILE A 54 11.35 -3.78 12.50
N TRP A 55 12.66 -4.04 12.44
CA TRP A 55 13.18 -5.25 11.80
C TRP A 55 12.62 -6.52 12.45
N GLU A 56 12.52 -6.56 13.78
CA GLU A 56 11.97 -7.68 14.53
C GLU A 56 10.53 -8.01 14.14
N GLU A 57 9.71 -6.98 13.99
CA GLU A 57 8.30 -7.13 13.64
C GLU A 57 8.10 -7.57 12.17
N GLY A 58 8.94 -7.10 11.25
CA GLY A 58 8.78 -7.31 9.80
C GLY A 58 9.57 -8.46 9.19
N THR A 59 10.46 -9.12 9.93
CA THR A 59 11.39 -10.13 9.38
C THR A 59 10.96 -11.57 9.64
N THR A 60 10.95 -12.41 8.60
CA THR A 60 10.80 -13.87 8.72
C THR A 60 12.12 -14.56 9.04
N SER A 61 12.08 -15.81 9.51
CA SER A 61 13.27 -16.57 9.96
C SER A 61 14.37 -16.74 8.90
N ASN A 62 14.01 -16.63 7.61
CA ASN A 62 14.95 -16.64 6.48
C ASN A 62 15.66 -15.28 6.24
N GLY A 63 15.44 -14.28 7.10
CA GLY A 63 16.12 -12.99 7.06
C GLY A 63 15.52 -11.97 6.07
N VAL A 64 14.34 -12.25 5.51
CA VAL A 64 13.61 -11.32 4.63
C VAL A 64 12.72 -10.40 5.46
N PHE A 65 12.93 -9.10 5.33
CA PHE A 65 12.12 -8.05 5.94
C PHE A 65 11.15 -7.45 4.91
N GLY A 66 9.88 -7.30 5.32
CA GLY A 66 8.86 -6.60 4.54
C GLY A 66 8.29 -5.41 5.30
N LEU A 67 8.01 -4.33 4.59
CA LEU A 67 7.33 -3.13 5.08
C LEU A 67 6.29 -2.67 4.07
N LYS A 68 5.16 -2.11 4.52
CA LYS A 68 4.33 -1.26 3.66
C LYS A 68 4.16 0.11 4.30
N THR A 69 4.19 1.16 3.50
CA THR A 69 4.02 2.53 3.95
C THR A 69 3.54 3.41 2.80
N ASP A 70 2.79 4.44 3.10
CA ASP A 70 2.68 5.60 2.24
C ASP A 70 4.00 6.37 2.23
N LEU A 71 4.22 7.19 1.19
CA LEU A 71 5.43 8.01 1.11
C LEU A 71 5.32 9.19 2.06
N ASN A 72 6.02 9.09 3.20
CA ASN A 72 6.18 10.18 4.13
C ASN A 72 7.66 10.63 4.15
N ARG A 73 7.97 11.69 3.42
CA ARG A 73 9.34 12.22 3.29
C ARG A 73 9.96 12.65 4.64
N LYS A 74 9.15 12.85 5.69
CA LYS A 74 9.67 13.09 7.05
C LYS A 74 10.51 11.92 7.56
N TRP A 75 10.13 10.67 7.27
CA TRP A 75 10.96 9.51 7.62
C TRP A 75 12.31 9.56 6.90
N ILE A 76 12.34 9.96 5.64
CA ILE A 76 13.57 10.05 4.86
C ILE A 76 14.48 11.13 5.44
N THR A 77 13.95 12.33 5.73
CA THR A 77 14.71 13.40 6.37
C THR A 77 15.26 12.96 7.73
N SER A 78 14.44 12.37 8.59
CA SER A 78 14.87 11.94 9.92
C SER A 78 15.88 10.78 9.88
N LEU A 79 15.76 9.85 8.93
CA LEU A 79 16.75 8.79 8.72
C LEU A 79 18.09 9.37 8.25
N ARG A 80 18.06 10.37 7.35
CA ARG A 80 19.28 11.07 6.88
C ARG A 80 20.01 11.71 8.06
N GLU A 81 19.30 12.42 8.92
CA GLU A 81 19.85 13.04 10.12
C GLU A 81 20.40 12.00 11.11
N PHE A 82 19.60 10.98 11.41
CA PHE A 82 19.96 9.93 12.38
C PHE A 82 21.24 9.19 11.99
N TYR A 83 21.37 8.81 10.71
CA TYR A 83 22.55 8.13 10.18
C TYR A 83 23.66 9.09 9.71
N LYS A 84 23.48 10.40 9.84
CA LYS A 84 24.43 11.44 9.40
C LYS A 84 24.84 11.28 7.94
N LEU A 85 23.87 11.05 7.07
CA LEU A 85 24.09 10.75 5.66
C LEU A 85 24.30 12.03 4.83
N PRO A 86 25.18 12.00 3.80
CA PRO A 86 25.40 13.12 2.88
C PRO A 86 24.12 13.55 2.17
N ILE A 87 24.02 14.82 1.76
CA ILE A 87 22.82 15.37 1.09
C ILE A 87 22.67 14.80 -0.34
N GLU A 88 23.77 14.39 -0.95
CA GLU A 88 23.84 13.86 -2.31
C GLU A 88 23.22 12.47 -2.43
N MET A 89 23.09 11.73 -1.32
CA MET A 89 22.38 10.45 -1.32
C MET A 89 20.92 10.65 -1.69
N THR A 90 20.45 9.89 -2.67
CA THR A 90 19.04 9.82 -3.06
C THR A 90 18.18 9.36 -1.89
N GLU A 91 16.89 9.64 -1.95
CA GLU A 91 15.96 9.23 -0.90
C GLU A 91 15.89 7.70 -0.74
N ALA A 92 16.02 6.92 -1.82
CA ALA A 92 16.06 5.47 -1.76
C ALA A 92 17.35 4.93 -1.10
N GLU A 93 18.49 5.60 -1.30
CA GLU A 93 19.74 5.25 -0.62
C GLU A 93 19.67 5.55 0.88
N VAL A 94 19.05 6.67 1.26
CA VAL A 94 18.75 6.98 2.67
C VAL A 94 17.80 5.94 3.25
N TRP A 95 16.73 5.58 2.54
CA TRP A 95 15.83 4.53 2.98
C TRP A 95 16.55 3.20 3.21
N SER A 96 17.49 2.88 2.31
CA SER A 96 18.28 1.65 2.35
C SER A 96 19.30 1.60 3.50
N SER A 97 19.62 2.72 4.15
CA SER A 97 20.47 2.73 5.33
C SER A 97 19.79 2.08 6.54
N ALA A 98 18.48 2.29 6.69
CA ALA A 98 17.64 1.60 7.67
C ALA A 98 17.16 0.23 7.17
N PHE A 99 16.90 0.07 5.88
CA PHE A 99 16.35 -1.16 5.32
C PHE A 99 17.31 -1.74 4.26
N PRO A 100 18.29 -2.57 4.67
CA PRO A 100 19.36 -3.01 3.78
C PRO A 100 18.85 -3.81 2.58
N ASN A 101 19.49 -3.60 1.42
CA ASN A 101 19.15 -4.25 0.15
C ASN A 101 17.65 -4.11 -0.19
N CYS A 102 17.09 -2.92 0.02
CA CYS A 102 15.66 -2.68 -0.17
C CYS A 102 15.27 -2.77 -1.64
N GLN A 103 14.33 -3.66 -1.94
CA GLN A 103 13.62 -3.67 -3.22
C GLN A 103 12.30 -2.90 -3.08
N HIS A 104 11.88 -2.22 -4.15
CA HIS A 104 10.70 -1.37 -4.12
C HIS A 104 9.55 -2.01 -4.91
N ILE A 105 8.39 -2.11 -4.28
CA ILE A 105 7.13 -2.55 -4.89
C ILE A 105 6.18 -1.35 -4.82
N TRP A 106 5.51 -1.03 -5.91
CA TRP A 106 4.52 0.03 -5.97
C TRP A 106 3.14 -0.56 -6.20
N MET A 107 2.20 -0.22 -5.32
CA MET A 107 0.79 -0.56 -5.48
C MET A 107 -0.03 0.65 -5.89
N THR A 108 -0.77 0.49 -6.97
CA THR A 108 -1.71 1.47 -7.51
C THR A 108 -3.06 0.81 -7.80
N ARG A 109 -4.08 1.63 -8.00
CA ARG A 109 -5.40 1.20 -8.48
C ARG A 109 -5.77 2.00 -9.71
N ARG A 110 -6.05 1.33 -10.82
CA ARG A 110 -6.24 1.98 -12.12
C ARG A 110 -7.43 2.92 -12.10
N ASN A 111 -8.54 2.52 -11.47
CA ASN A 111 -9.74 3.35 -11.38
C ASN A 111 -9.74 4.19 -10.10
N LYS A 112 -9.28 5.45 -10.20
CA LYS A 112 -9.23 6.41 -9.09
C LYS A 112 -10.60 6.83 -8.55
N VAL A 113 -11.63 6.83 -9.38
CA VAL A 113 -13.01 7.09 -8.91
C VAL A 113 -13.44 5.99 -7.94
N ARG A 114 -13.26 4.73 -8.32
CA ARG A 114 -13.58 3.57 -7.48
C ARG A 114 -12.70 3.50 -6.23
N LEU A 115 -11.44 3.95 -6.31
CA LEU A 115 -10.57 4.12 -5.14
C LEU A 115 -11.21 5.10 -4.15
N ALA A 116 -11.48 6.33 -4.59
CA ALA A 116 -11.99 7.41 -3.75
C ALA A 116 -13.34 7.04 -3.12
N VAL A 117 -14.27 6.47 -3.89
CA VAL A 117 -15.55 5.97 -3.37
C VAL A 117 -15.34 4.87 -2.33
N SER A 118 -14.45 3.90 -2.61
CA SER A 118 -14.15 2.84 -1.65
C SER A 118 -13.51 3.37 -0.37
N TRP A 119 -12.76 4.47 -0.46
CA TRP A 119 -12.14 5.11 0.69
C TRP A 119 -13.17 5.87 1.52
N TRP A 120 -14.02 6.66 0.88
CA TRP A 120 -15.12 7.34 1.55
C TRP A 120 -16.05 6.35 2.26
N ARG A 121 -16.46 5.27 1.58
CA ARG A 121 -17.27 4.20 2.19
C ARG A 121 -16.62 3.63 3.45
N ALA A 122 -15.30 3.37 3.42
CA ALA A 122 -14.59 2.84 4.58
C ALA A 122 -14.56 3.83 5.77
N ILE A 123 -14.51 5.13 5.49
CA ILE A 123 -14.56 6.19 6.50
C ILE A 123 -15.93 6.20 7.19
N VAL A 124 -17.02 6.30 6.41
CA VAL A 124 -18.38 6.44 6.99
C VAL A 124 -18.91 5.16 7.61
N SER A 125 -18.58 3.99 7.06
CA SER A 125 -18.99 2.70 7.64
C SER A 125 -18.08 2.22 8.78
N GLY A 126 -16.88 2.79 8.89
CA GLY A 126 -15.81 2.26 9.73
C GLY A 126 -15.37 0.84 9.36
N GLU A 127 -15.69 0.34 8.16
CA GLU A 127 -15.34 -0.99 7.65
C GLU A 127 -14.27 -0.88 6.57
N TRP A 128 -13.01 -1.08 6.98
CA TRP A 128 -11.85 -1.00 6.08
C TRP A 128 -11.56 -2.32 5.37
N HIS A 129 -11.80 -3.44 6.05
CA HIS A 129 -11.61 -4.80 5.55
C HIS A 129 -12.64 -5.71 6.22
N ARG A 130 -13.00 -6.81 5.55
CA ARG A 130 -13.87 -7.85 6.10
C ARG A 130 -13.24 -9.20 5.82
N LYS A 131 -13.07 -10.02 6.85
CA LYS A 131 -12.55 -11.38 6.64
C LYS A 131 -13.61 -12.25 6.01
N HIS A 132 -13.17 -13.27 5.29
CA HIS A 132 -14.08 -14.24 4.71
C HIS A 132 -14.99 -14.86 5.78
N GLY A 133 -16.31 -14.76 5.57
CA GLY A 133 -17.33 -15.31 6.48
C GLY A 133 -17.74 -14.40 7.65
N GLU A 134 -17.14 -13.21 7.79
CA GLU A 134 -17.63 -12.20 8.74
C GLU A 134 -18.87 -11.50 8.18
N LYS A 135 -19.82 -11.12 9.06
CA LYS A 135 -21.00 -10.37 8.64
C LYS A 135 -20.64 -8.91 8.34
N PRO A 136 -21.28 -8.26 7.34
CA PRO A 136 -21.21 -6.82 7.16
C PRO A 136 -21.55 -6.07 8.45
N LYS A 137 -20.91 -4.93 8.68
CA LYS A 137 -21.41 -3.98 9.68
C LYS A 137 -22.79 -3.47 9.25
N ASP A 138 -23.71 -3.41 10.21
CA ASP A 138 -25.05 -2.87 10.03
C ASP A 138 -24.98 -1.34 10.11
N VAL A 139 -24.71 -0.70 8.97
CA VAL A 139 -24.65 0.75 8.83
C VAL A 139 -25.49 1.14 7.62
N ASP A 140 -26.43 2.05 7.81
CA ASP A 140 -27.19 2.62 6.69
C ASP A 140 -26.28 3.59 5.93
N LEU A 141 -25.97 3.25 4.68
CA LEU A 141 -25.11 4.03 3.81
C LEU A 141 -25.90 4.83 2.77
N ILE A 142 -27.23 4.78 2.76
CA ILE A 142 -28.02 5.38 1.66
C ILE A 142 -27.80 6.90 1.57
N GLU A 143 -27.79 7.59 2.71
CA GLU A 143 -27.65 9.05 2.80
C GLU A 143 -26.19 9.53 2.93
N GLU A 144 -25.21 8.62 2.96
CA GLU A 144 -23.81 8.94 3.23
C GLU A 144 -23.02 9.41 1.98
N TYR A 145 -23.67 9.51 0.81
CA TYR A 145 -23.01 10.05 -0.37
C TYR A 145 -22.58 11.51 -0.15
N ASN A 146 -21.31 11.80 -0.39
CA ASN A 146 -20.79 13.16 -0.32
C ASN A 146 -19.80 13.43 -1.46
N PHE A 147 -20.22 14.23 -2.44
CA PHE A 147 -19.40 14.60 -3.60
C PHE A 147 -18.06 15.22 -3.19
N ASN A 148 -18.08 16.22 -2.29
CA ASN A 148 -16.87 16.95 -1.90
C ASN A 148 -15.87 16.04 -1.18
N ALA A 149 -16.35 15.13 -0.32
CA ALA A 149 -15.51 14.16 0.36
C ALA A 149 -14.86 13.19 -0.65
N ILE A 150 -15.65 12.62 -1.57
CA ILE A 150 -15.13 11.72 -2.61
C ILE A 150 -14.15 12.47 -3.53
N HIS A 151 -14.44 13.70 -3.91
CA HIS A 151 -13.57 14.53 -4.75
C HIS A 151 -12.24 14.84 -4.06
N HIS A 152 -12.29 15.15 -2.77
CA HIS A 152 -11.09 15.35 -1.96
C HIS A 152 -10.21 14.09 -1.96
N LEU A 153 -10.79 12.92 -1.69
CA LEU A 153 -10.05 11.65 -1.67
C LEU A 153 -9.52 11.25 -3.06
N PHE A 154 -10.22 11.63 -4.13
CA PHE A 154 -9.73 11.46 -5.51
C PHE A 154 -8.47 12.29 -5.74
N ILE A 155 -8.47 13.57 -5.36
CA ILE A 155 -7.30 14.45 -5.46
C ILE A 155 -6.17 13.92 -4.58
N GLU A 156 -6.46 13.62 -3.32
CA GLU A 156 -5.48 13.13 -2.34
C GLU A 156 -4.78 11.85 -2.84
N SER A 157 -5.54 10.86 -3.30
CA SER A 157 -4.96 9.62 -3.85
C SER A 157 -4.11 9.86 -5.09
N THR A 158 -4.49 10.82 -5.94
CA THR A 158 -3.72 11.20 -7.13
C THR A 158 -2.40 11.88 -6.74
N MET A 159 -2.43 12.78 -5.75
CA MET A 159 -1.23 13.45 -5.23
C MET A 159 -0.27 12.48 -4.56
N PHE A 160 -0.78 11.50 -3.78
CA PHE A 160 0.07 10.47 -3.19
C PHE A 160 0.80 9.66 -4.27
N GLU A 161 0.10 9.19 -5.29
CA GLU A 161 0.73 8.38 -6.33
C GLU A 161 1.71 9.19 -7.19
N ALA A 162 1.38 10.43 -7.52
CA ALA A 162 2.32 11.32 -8.21
C ALA A 162 3.61 11.52 -7.40
N SER A 163 3.52 11.71 -6.08
CA SER A 163 4.70 11.84 -5.21
C SER A 163 5.55 10.56 -5.15
N ILE A 164 4.91 9.39 -5.20
CA ILE A 164 5.59 8.09 -5.21
C ILE A 164 6.31 7.88 -6.55
N GLU A 165 5.68 8.22 -7.67
CA GLU A 165 6.29 8.17 -8.99
C GLU A 165 7.50 9.12 -9.10
N GLU A 166 7.39 10.32 -8.54
CA GLU A 166 8.49 11.28 -8.45
C GLU A 166 9.65 10.71 -7.62
N PHE A 167 9.37 10.14 -6.43
CA PHE A 167 10.38 9.46 -5.61
C PHE A 167 11.16 8.40 -6.40
N PHE A 168 10.47 7.55 -7.17
CA PHE A 168 11.14 6.53 -7.98
C PHE A 168 11.97 7.13 -9.11
N THR A 169 11.46 8.19 -9.75
CA THR A 169 12.15 8.89 -10.84
C THR A 169 13.44 9.54 -10.33
N GLU A 170 13.35 10.31 -9.25
CA GLU A 170 14.50 11.00 -8.62
C GLU A 170 15.55 10.00 -8.12
N ALA A 171 15.10 8.90 -7.51
CA ALA A 171 15.98 7.85 -7.00
C ALA A 171 16.47 6.86 -8.08
N LYS A 172 16.03 7.00 -9.34
CA LYS A 172 16.30 6.07 -10.44
C LYS A 172 15.96 4.62 -10.10
N VAL A 173 14.89 4.43 -9.33
CA VAL A 173 14.38 3.13 -8.92
C VAL A 173 13.34 2.65 -9.92
N VAL A 174 13.46 1.40 -10.37
CA VAL A 174 12.42 0.73 -11.15
C VAL A 174 11.65 -0.22 -10.22
N PRO A 175 10.46 0.16 -9.73
CA PRO A 175 9.71 -0.69 -8.81
C PRO A 175 9.00 -1.83 -9.54
N LEU A 176 8.72 -2.93 -8.82
CA LEU A 176 7.69 -3.86 -9.27
C LEU A 176 6.32 -3.19 -9.07
N THR A 177 5.66 -2.84 -10.18
CA THR A 177 4.31 -2.26 -10.13
C THR A 177 3.25 -3.35 -10.08
N ILE A 178 2.31 -3.20 -9.15
CA ILE A 178 1.14 -4.07 -8.96
C ILE A 178 -0.10 -3.19 -9.03
N VAL A 179 -0.96 -3.47 -10.01
CA VAL A 179 -2.23 -2.79 -10.19
C VAL A 179 -3.32 -3.62 -9.51
N TYR A 180 -4.10 -2.99 -8.62
CA TYR A 180 -5.15 -3.64 -7.85
C TYR A 180 -6.06 -4.54 -8.69
N GLU A 181 -6.57 -4.03 -9.82
CA GLU A 181 -7.50 -4.77 -10.68
C GLU A 181 -6.86 -6.01 -11.33
N ASP A 182 -5.56 -5.97 -11.61
CA ASP A 182 -4.84 -7.14 -12.14
C ASP A 182 -4.52 -8.13 -11.00
N PHE A 183 -4.18 -7.62 -9.82
CA PHE A 183 -3.91 -8.42 -8.63
C PHE A 183 -5.13 -9.26 -8.22
N ILE A 184 -6.31 -8.65 -8.10
CA ILE A 184 -7.51 -9.41 -7.71
C ILE A 184 -7.96 -10.41 -8.78
N ARG A 185 -7.61 -10.18 -10.06
CA ARG A 185 -7.93 -11.09 -11.16
C ARG A 185 -6.98 -12.29 -11.20
N ASP A 186 -5.70 -12.09 -10.87
CA ASP A 186 -4.67 -13.13 -10.81
C ASP A 186 -3.92 -13.05 -9.46
N TYR A 187 -4.60 -13.48 -8.40
CA TYR A 187 -4.12 -13.38 -7.03
C TYR A 187 -2.82 -14.16 -6.80
N GLU A 188 -2.85 -15.47 -7.07
CA GLU A 188 -1.69 -16.35 -6.87
C GLU A 188 -0.54 -15.99 -7.82
N GLY A 189 -0.83 -15.73 -9.11
CA GLY A 189 0.18 -15.35 -10.08
C GLY A 189 0.87 -14.03 -9.71
N THR A 190 0.14 -13.07 -9.14
CA THR A 190 0.74 -11.83 -8.63
C THR A 190 1.63 -12.08 -7.41
N VAL A 191 1.22 -12.94 -6.48
CA VAL A 191 2.06 -13.31 -5.32
C VAL A 191 3.35 -13.98 -5.79
N LEU A 192 3.26 -14.94 -6.71
CA LEU A 192 4.43 -15.59 -7.32
C LEU A 192 5.34 -14.59 -8.06
N LYS A 193 4.76 -13.60 -8.75
CA LYS A 193 5.50 -12.50 -9.40
C LYS A 193 6.29 -11.69 -8.37
N VAL A 194 5.70 -11.39 -7.20
CA VAL A 194 6.40 -10.72 -6.10
C VAL A 194 7.53 -11.57 -5.57
N LEU A 195 7.29 -12.85 -5.25
CA LEU A 195 8.33 -13.74 -4.76
C LEU A 195 9.50 -13.85 -5.75
N LYS A 196 9.22 -13.97 -7.04
CA LYS A 196 10.24 -13.96 -8.10
C LYS A 196 11.02 -12.66 -8.12
N PHE A 197 10.36 -11.51 -8.06
CA PHE A 197 11.02 -10.19 -8.01
C PHE A 197 11.94 -10.05 -6.79
N LEU A 198 11.51 -10.58 -5.64
CA LEU A 198 12.29 -10.62 -4.41
C LEU A 198 13.39 -11.68 -4.41
N ASN A 199 13.57 -12.43 -5.51
CA ASN A 199 14.48 -13.58 -5.61
C ASN A 199 14.25 -14.61 -4.50
N LEU A 200 12.98 -14.96 -4.26
CA LEU A 200 12.56 -16.00 -3.32
C LEU A 200 12.08 -17.26 -4.07
N PRO A 201 12.08 -18.42 -3.40
CA PRO A 201 11.51 -19.64 -3.97
C PRO A 201 10.05 -19.42 -4.40
N THR A 202 9.70 -20.01 -5.55
CA THR A 202 8.34 -19.94 -6.16
C THR A 202 7.74 -21.32 -6.40
N GLN A 203 8.53 -22.38 -6.24
CA GLN A 203 8.07 -23.77 -6.36
C GLN A 203 7.64 -24.28 -5.00
N ASN A 204 6.54 -25.05 -4.97
CA ASN A 204 6.01 -25.68 -3.75
C ASN A 204 5.76 -24.67 -2.61
N ILE A 205 5.38 -23.43 -2.96
CA ILE A 205 4.96 -22.43 -1.99
C ILE A 205 3.46 -22.57 -1.79
N ASP A 206 3.04 -22.74 -0.54
CA ASP A 206 1.64 -22.65 -0.16
C ASP A 206 1.25 -21.17 -0.05
N ILE A 207 0.29 -20.76 -0.88
CA ILE A 207 -0.29 -19.42 -0.87
C ILE A 207 -1.72 -19.58 -0.37
N SER A 208 -2.01 -19.06 0.81
CA SER A 208 -3.36 -19.12 1.35
C SER A 208 -4.35 -18.35 0.46
N PRO A 209 -5.63 -18.76 0.42
CA PRO A 209 -6.65 -18.02 -0.32
C PRO A 209 -6.80 -16.59 0.22
N PRO A 210 -7.39 -15.65 -0.56
CA PRO A 210 -7.60 -14.27 -0.15
C PRO A 210 -8.20 -14.14 1.25
N TYR A 211 -7.45 -13.53 2.16
CA TYR A 211 -7.84 -13.40 3.57
C TYR A 211 -9.07 -12.51 3.79
N PHE A 212 -9.30 -11.56 2.88
CA PHE A 212 -10.41 -10.62 2.92
C PHE A 212 -11.34 -10.85 1.74
N GLU A 213 -12.63 -10.66 1.96
CA GLU A 213 -13.61 -10.60 0.88
C GLU A 213 -13.75 -9.18 0.30
N GLN A 214 -14.29 -9.10 -0.91
CA GLN A 214 -14.61 -7.83 -1.54
C GLN A 214 -15.81 -7.19 -0.83
N ILE A 215 -15.62 -5.96 -0.35
CA ILE A 215 -16.67 -5.18 0.35
C ILE A 215 -17.43 -4.20 -0.55
N ALA A 216 -17.10 -4.15 -1.84
CA ALA A 216 -17.83 -3.30 -2.78
C ALA A 216 -19.21 -3.90 -3.06
N ASP A 217 -20.22 -3.05 -3.02
CA ASP A 217 -21.64 -3.37 -3.11
C ASP A 217 -22.38 -2.40 -4.06
N ASP A 218 -23.69 -2.59 -4.21
CA ASP A 218 -24.53 -1.77 -5.09
C ASP A 218 -24.54 -0.29 -4.68
N VAL A 219 -24.44 0.01 -3.38
CA VAL A 219 -24.35 1.40 -2.88
C VAL A 219 -23.06 2.05 -3.37
N SER A 220 -21.94 1.33 -3.27
CA SER A 220 -20.65 1.78 -3.81
C SER A 220 -20.74 2.04 -5.31
N GLU A 221 -21.46 1.22 -6.06
CA GLU A 221 -21.64 1.41 -7.50
C GLU A 221 -22.46 2.66 -7.80
N GLN A 222 -23.57 2.87 -7.08
CA GLN A 222 -24.40 4.07 -7.23
C GLN A 222 -23.59 5.34 -6.96
N TRP A 223 -22.76 5.35 -5.92
CA TRP A 223 -21.88 6.48 -5.61
C TRP A 223 -20.84 6.74 -6.71
N VAL A 224 -20.28 5.68 -7.31
CA VAL A 224 -19.36 5.80 -8.45
C VAL A 224 -20.04 6.47 -9.64
N GLN A 225 -21.25 6.03 -10.00
CA GLN A 225 -21.96 6.60 -11.14
C GLN A 225 -22.38 8.04 -10.88
N ARG A 226 -22.96 8.32 -9.72
CA ARG A 226 -23.34 9.68 -9.33
C ARG A 226 -22.13 10.64 -9.34
N TYR A 227 -20.99 10.23 -8.78
CA TYR A 227 -19.78 11.05 -8.82
C TYR A 227 -19.29 11.32 -10.25
N ARG A 228 -19.33 10.33 -11.15
CA ARG A 228 -18.96 10.52 -12.56
C ARG A 228 -19.86 11.52 -13.27
N GLU A 229 -21.16 11.43 -13.05
CA GLU A 229 -22.14 12.36 -13.62
C GLU A 229 -21.89 13.79 -13.11
N GLU A 230 -21.76 13.95 -11.80
CA GLU A 230 -21.52 15.26 -11.16
C GLU A 230 -20.19 15.89 -11.62
N CYS A 231 -19.10 15.12 -11.75
CA CYS A 231 -17.82 15.61 -12.26
C CYS A 231 -17.86 16.09 -13.72
N GLN A 232 -18.77 15.54 -14.52
CA GLN A 232 -18.86 15.82 -15.96
C GLN A 232 -20.02 16.75 -16.31
N LYS A 233 -20.65 17.36 -15.30
CA LYS A 233 -21.74 18.30 -15.51
C LYS A 233 -21.25 19.49 -16.35
N GLY A 234 -21.86 19.66 -17.52
CA GLY A 234 -21.51 20.73 -18.47
C GLY A 234 -20.33 20.41 -19.39
N TRP A 235 -19.80 19.18 -19.39
CA TRP A 235 -18.81 18.76 -20.38
C TRP A 235 -19.50 18.53 -21.74
N GLU A 236 -18.92 19.05 -22.81
CA GLU A 236 -19.38 18.80 -24.18
C GLU A 236 -19.19 17.32 -24.59
N HIS A 237 -18.13 16.68 -24.07
CA HIS A 237 -17.80 15.29 -24.34
C HIS A 237 -17.73 14.49 -23.04
N ILE A 238 -18.81 13.77 -22.73
CA ILE A 238 -18.89 12.83 -21.61
C ILE A 238 -17.96 11.63 -21.90
N ARG A 239 -17.19 11.21 -20.89
CA ARG A 239 -16.16 10.14 -20.98
C ARG A 239 -16.62 8.78 -20.45
N TRP A 240 -17.76 8.72 -19.78
CA TRP A 240 -18.35 7.52 -19.20
C TRP A 240 -19.66 7.17 -19.87
#